data_AF-A0A9D6YLP5-F1
#
_entry.id   AF-A0A9D6YLP5-F1
#
_cell.length_a   1.000
_cell.length_b   1.000
_cell.length_c   1.000
_cell.angle_alpha   90.00
_cell.angle_beta   90.00
_cell.angle_gamma   90.00
#
_symmetry.space_group_name_H-M   'P 1'
#
loop_
_entity.id
_entity.type
_entity.pdbx_description
1 polymer ?
#
loop_
_entity_poly.entity_id
_entity_poly.type
_entity_poly.pdbx_seq_one_letter_code
_entity_poly.pdbx_strand_id
1 'polypeptide(L)'
;MAEGFARLGFTVLEGYGLTETAPVVTMNSPEAPRLGSAGRPLEGVEVRILNPAADGVGEVLIRGDNVMAGYYRNEAATREVLKDGWFHSGDLGYLDREGYLFIQGRIKEIIVLSSGKNVSAEEVGHYYLKAPSIKEIFVTADAKAEKLAAVVVPDLDFFRKIGETDIYGKVKWDLELLSQGLEPYKRVRDFILINEELPKTRLGKVKIHEAQRLYQERAGQRYEKKKPAIEEGLSPVGEMVVEVLARQIGDSRISLDDHLELDLGMDSLGLVQLLAALESRFQLKIRDEEFTGIFTVRELINFIEEKKPEAAKEPEEEIAAWDTILRTDPPPDLLQRLGIEGGLAARMATQGLSSLLGRWFKWMFDLQVYGGERLQGQGYVICPNHASFLDGFLIAYAVPGPLRDRLFSMGYSRYFDIPVVRNLSKLIRVIPVDSSRNVVAAMQVASYILRNGQLLCVFPEGARSPSGEVGRFKKGAAILAKELGVKLVPVYIQGSYEAWPAGATLPRSHPIQVVFGREHSWEELKARGLQVDPGASEINAVTLGLREEVLRLKGSGQWSVASGQKKD
;
A
#
# COMPACT_ATOMS: atom_id res chain seq x y z
N MET A 1 8.61 19.63 -13.75
CA MET A 1 10.00 19.85 -14.21
C MET A 1 10.30 21.33 -14.40
N ALA A 2 9.50 22.07 -15.20
CA ALA A 2 9.69 23.49 -15.48
C ALA A 2 9.82 24.38 -14.23
N GLU A 3 8.95 24.22 -13.22
CA GLU A 3 9.07 24.97 -11.94
C GLU A 3 10.41 24.75 -11.23
N GLY A 4 10.99 23.54 -11.35
CA GLY A 4 12.28 23.23 -10.74
C GLY A 4 13.42 24.02 -11.36
N PHE A 5 13.46 24.08 -12.71
CA PHE A 5 14.44 24.88 -13.43
C PHE A 5 14.24 26.39 -13.24
N ALA A 6 12.98 26.85 -13.19
CA ALA A 6 12.67 28.24 -12.88
C ALA A 6 13.20 28.65 -11.50
N ARG A 7 13.08 27.78 -10.48
CA ARG A 7 13.66 28.01 -9.14
C ARG A 7 15.18 28.05 -9.12
N LEU A 8 15.85 27.41 -10.10
CA LEU A 8 17.30 27.46 -10.28
C LEU A 8 17.77 28.70 -11.07
N GLY A 9 16.85 29.59 -11.46
CA GLY A 9 17.14 30.84 -12.18
C GLY A 9 17.14 30.70 -13.70
N PHE A 10 16.71 29.57 -14.26
CA PHE A 10 16.56 29.42 -15.71
C PHE A 10 15.23 30.02 -16.19
N THR A 11 15.26 30.77 -17.30
CA THR A 11 14.04 31.13 -18.03
C THR A 11 13.58 29.91 -18.83
N VAL A 12 12.43 29.34 -18.45
CA VAL A 12 11.83 28.20 -19.14
C VAL A 12 10.75 28.68 -20.08
N LEU A 13 10.89 28.38 -21.37
CA LEU A 13 9.92 28.71 -22.41
C LEU A 13 9.31 27.41 -22.95
N GLU A 14 8.03 27.21 -22.64
CA GLU A 14 7.27 26.07 -23.13
C GLU A 14 6.52 26.47 -24.41
N GLY A 15 6.48 25.56 -25.38
CA GLY A 15 5.81 25.73 -26.66
C GLY A 15 5.15 24.43 -27.11
N TYR A 16 4.18 24.55 -28.00
CA TYR A 16 3.44 23.41 -28.54
C TYR A 16 3.45 23.43 -30.06
N GLY A 17 3.44 22.24 -30.64
CA GLY A 17 3.61 22.04 -32.06
C GLY A 17 3.59 20.58 -32.49
N LEU A 18 3.23 20.35 -33.74
CA LEU A 18 3.25 19.05 -34.40
C LEU A 18 4.08 19.12 -35.68
N THR A 19 4.50 17.96 -36.19
CA THR A 19 5.16 17.87 -37.50
C THR A 19 4.26 18.46 -38.60
N GLU A 20 2.95 18.27 -38.48
CA GLU A 20 1.91 18.78 -39.35
C GLU A 20 1.74 20.31 -39.29
N THR A 21 2.43 21.01 -38.37
CA THR A 21 2.28 22.46 -38.14
C THR A 21 3.62 23.23 -38.14
N ALA A 22 4.63 22.68 -38.82
CA ALA A 22 5.92 23.30 -39.18
C ALA A 22 6.66 24.20 -38.14
N PRO A 23 7.21 23.61 -37.07
CA PRO A 23 6.54 22.69 -36.18
C PRO A 23 5.76 23.43 -35.09
N VAL A 24 6.06 24.69 -34.80
CA VAL A 24 5.54 25.42 -33.62
C VAL A 24 4.23 26.12 -33.94
N VAL A 25 3.27 26.00 -33.02
CA VAL A 25 1.93 26.61 -33.09
C VAL A 25 1.83 27.72 -32.04
N THR A 26 2.23 27.41 -30.80
CA THR A 26 2.21 28.35 -29.69
C THR A 26 3.55 28.34 -28.95
N MET A 27 3.93 29.46 -28.36
CA MET A 27 5.14 29.54 -27.53
C MET A 27 5.03 30.62 -26.47
N ASN A 28 5.59 30.36 -25.28
CA ASN A 28 5.77 31.38 -24.26
C ASN A 28 6.86 32.36 -24.70
N SER A 29 6.58 33.66 -24.60
CA SER A 29 7.61 34.67 -24.88
C SER A 29 8.50 34.88 -23.64
N PRO A 30 9.79 35.24 -23.83
CA PRO A 30 10.69 35.61 -22.73
C PRO A 30 10.16 36.71 -21.83
N GLU A 31 9.37 37.64 -22.37
CA GLU A 31 8.83 38.80 -21.67
C GLU A 31 7.61 38.48 -20.79
N ALA A 32 6.89 37.40 -21.12
CA ALA A 32 5.68 36.99 -20.39
C ALA A 32 5.53 35.46 -20.34
N PRO A 33 6.48 34.72 -19.73
CA PRO A 33 6.39 33.27 -19.64
C PRO A 33 5.30 32.86 -18.64
N ARG A 34 4.43 31.94 -19.05
CA ARG A 34 3.43 31.31 -18.19
C ARG A 34 3.74 29.82 -18.06
N LEU A 35 4.32 29.44 -16.93
CA LEU A 35 4.70 28.05 -16.65
C LEU A 35 3.46 27.13 -16.69
N GLY A 36 3.60 25.99 -17.35
CA GLY A 36 2.53 25.03 -17.58
C GLY A 36 1.60 25.38 -18.74
N SER A 37 1.72 26.56 -19.34
CA SER A 37 1.08 26.90 -20.61
C SER A 37 2.00 26.55 -21.78
N ALA A 38 1.42 26.16 -22.90
CA ALA A 38 2.10 26.08 -24.19
C ALA A 38 2.35 27.46 -24.85
N GLY A 39 1.96 28.56 -24.20
CA GLY A 39 2.11 29.92 -24.70
C GLY A 39 0.95 30.39 -25.56
N ARG A 40 1.19 31.48 -26.30
CA ARG A 40 0.20 32.08 -27.21
C ARG A 40 0.47 31.64 -28.66
N PRO A 41 -0.56 31.63 -29.53
CA PRO A 41 -0.37 31.41 -30.96
C PRO A 41 0.66 32.36 -31.56
N LEU A 42 1.50 31.82 -32.45
CA LEU A 42 2.44 32.62 -33.23
C LEU A 42 1.70 33.53 -34.22
N GLU A 43 2.39 34.55 -34.72
CA GLU A 43 1.85 35.43 -35.75
C GLU A 43 1.45 34.62 -37.00
N GLY A 44 0.25 34.89 -37.53
CA GLY A 44 -0.31 34.14 -38.66
C GLY A 44 -0.90 32.76 -38.30
N VAL A 45 -0.86 32.36 -37.03
CA VAL A 45 -1.45 31.10 -36.54
C VAL A 45 -2.69 31.39 -35.70
N GLU A 46 -3.80 30.77 -36.06
CA GLU A 46 -5.05 30.79 -35.33
C GLU A 46 -5.27 29.46 -34.60
N VAL A 47 -5.70 29.56 -33.33
CA VAL A 47 -6.07 28.42 -32.50
C VAL A 47 -7.52 28.57 -32.05
N ARG A 48 -8.31 27.50 -32.16
CA ARG A 48 -9.69 27.43 -31.67
C ARG A 48 -9.89 26.15 -30.87
N ILE A 49 -10.74 26.22 -29.84
CA ILE A 49 -11.17 25.04 -29.09
C ILE A 49 -12.53 24.57 -29.61
N LEU A 50 -12.59 23.34 -30.12
CA LEU A 50 -13.79 22.71 -30.64
C LEU A 50 -14.49 21.91 -29.54
N ASN A 51 -15.83 22.06 -29.45
CA ASN A 51 -16.69 21.36 -28.51
C ASN A 51 -16.16 21.35 -27.06
N PRO A 52 -15.86 22.53 -26.48
CA PRO A 52 -15.35 22.59 -25.12
C PRO A 52 -16.36 22.01 -24.13
N ALA A 53 -15.88 21.18 -23.22
CA ALA A 53 -16.64 20.70 -22.07
C ALA A 53 -16.89 21.85 -21.07
N ALA A 54 -17.59 21.56 -19.96
CA ALA A 54 -17.96 22.56 -18.96
C ALA A 54 -16.76 23.28 -18.32
N ASP A 55 -15.58 22.65 -18.33
CA ASP A 55 -14.30 23.20 -17.86
C ASP A 55 -13.54 23.99 -18.95
N GLY A 56 -14.10 24.12 -20.15
CA GLY A 56 -13.49 24.81 -21.29
C GLY A 56 -12.56 23.95 -22.13
N VAL A 57 -12.34 22.67 -21.77
CA VAL A 57 -11.43 21.78 -22.49
C VAL A 57 -12.12 21.17 -23.71
N GLY A 58 -11.51 21.30 -24.89
CA GLY A 58 -11.98 20.71 -26.13
C GLY A 58 -10.84 20.43 -27.11
N GLU A 59 -11.15 19.99 -28.32
CA GLU A 59 -10.13 19.70 -29.33
C GLU A 59 -9.46 21.00 -29.81
N VAL A 60 -8.13 21.02 -29.89
CA VAL A 60 -7.35 22.14 -30.39
C VAL A 60 -7.34 22.11 -31.92
N LEU A 61 -8.04 23.04 -32.54
CA LEU A 61 -8.00 23.28 -33.98
C LEU A 61 -6.97 24.35 -34.32
N ILE A 62 -6.23 24.13 -35.40
CA ILE A 62 -5.12 24.99 -35.83
C ILE A 62 -5.35 25.42 -37.26
N ARG A 63 -5.18 26.71 -37.57
CA ARG A 63 -5.20 27.24 -38.93
C ARG A 63 -4.07 28.23 -39.10
N GLY A 64 -3.36 28.14 -40.22
CA GLY A 64 -2.29 29.06 -40.56
C GLY A 64 -1.42 28.49 -41.68
N ASP A 65 -0.51 29.32 -42.18
CA ASP A 65 0.42 28.93 -43.25
C ASP A 65 1.44 27.86 -42.81
N ASN A 66 1.51 27.61 -41.50
CA ASN A 66 2.33 26.57 -40.90
C ASN A 66 1.70 25.16 -41.00
N VAL A 67 0.41 25.05 -41.32
CA VAL A 67 -0.29 23.77 -41.47
C VAL A 67 0.15 23.06 -42.75
N MET A 68 0.42 21.75 -42.66
CA MET A 68 0.85 20.92 -43.78
C MET A 68 -0.14 20.94 -44.96
N ALA A 69 0.36 20.64 -46.15
CA ALA A 69 -0.48 20.41 -47.32
C ALA A 69 -1.31 19.11 -47.24
N GLY A 70 -0.85 18.13 -46.45
CA GLY A 70 -1.49 16.83 -46.29
C GLY A 70 -0.49 15.68 -46.15
N TYR A 71 -1.01 14.48 -45.90
CA TYR A 71 -0.21 13.26 -45.78
C TYR A 71 0.14 12.68 -47.15
N TYR A 72 1.41 12.32 -47.35
CA TYR A 72 1.90 11.80 -48.63
C TYR A 72 1.16 10.53 -49.07
N ARG A 73 0.51 10.58 -50.24
CA ARG A 73 -0.29 9.48 -50.83
C ARG A 73 -1.41 8.94 -49.92
N ASN A 74 -1.86 9.73 -48.94
CA ASN A 74 -2.94 9.33 -48.03
C ASN A 74 -4.00 10.44 -47.95
N GLU A 75 -4.77 10.57 -49.01
CA GLU A 75 -5.82 11.59 -49.08
C GLU A 75 -6.95 11.36 -48.07
N ALA A 76 -7.25 10.10 -47.72
CA ALA A 76 -8.27 9.77 -46.73
C ALA A 76 -7.90 10.34 -45.36
N ALA A 77 -6.69 10.03 -44.86
CA ALA A 77 -6.21 10.60 -43.60
C ALA A 77 -6.06 12.12 -43.67
N THR A 78 -5.71 12.67 -44.84
CA THR A 78 -5.62 14.13 -45.03
C THR A 78 -6.98 14.80 -44.85
N ARG A 79 -8.05 14.26 -45.46
CA ARG A 79 -9.42 14.79 -45.32
C ARG A 79 -10.00 14.59 -43.91
N GLU A 80 -9.51 13.60 -43.17
CA GLU A 80 -9.93 13.37 -41.78
C GLU A 80 -9.44 14.47 -40.83
N VAL A 81 -8.23 15.00 -41.06
CA VAL A 81 -7.61 16.00 -40.18
C VAL A 81 -7.72 17.43 -40.71
N LEU A 82 -7.80 17.64 -42.03
CA LEU A 82 -8.00 18.97 -42.63
C LEU A 82 -9.46 19.15 -43.04
N LYS A 83 -10.18 19.99 -42.31
CA LYS A 83 -11.60 20.28 -42.53
C LYS A 83 -11.85 21.79 -42.51
N ASP A 84 -12.46 22.32 -43.57
CA ASP A 84 -12.81 23.75 -43.68
C ASP A 84 -11.65 24.72 -43.39
N GLY A 85 -10.43 24.33 -43.80
CA GLY A 85 -9.20 25.10 -43.57
C GLY A 85 -8.63 25.00 -42.15
N TRP A 86 -9.19 24.15 -41.30
CA TRP A 86 -8.69 23.86 -39.95
C TRP A 86 -8.05 22.46 -39.90
N PHE A 87 -6.92 22.38 -39.20
CA PHE A 87 -6.29 21.14 -38.81
C PHE A 87 -6.80 20.69 -37.43
N HIS A 88 -7.41 19.52 -37.41
CA HIS A 88 -7.82 18.79 -36.22
C HIS A 88 -6.61 18.07 -35.63
N SER A 89 -6.04 18.64 -34.56
CA SER A 89 -4.80 18.14 -33.96
C SER A 89 -4.97 16.78 -33.27
N GLY A 90 -6.20 16.44 -32.85
CA GLY A 90 -6.46 15.32 -31.96
C GLY A 90 -5.94 15.53 -30.52
N ASP A 91 -5.45 16.74 -30.20
CA ASP A 91 -5.01 17.13 -28.87
C ASP A 91 -6.13 17.92 -28.17
N LEU A 92 -6.31 17.71 -26.86
CA LEU A 92 -7.24 18.45 -26.01
C LEU A 92 -6.53 19.61 -25.32
N GLY A 93 -7.22 20.74 -25.22
CA GLY A 93 -6.72 21.89 -24.49
C GLY A 93 -7.79 22.95 -24.25
N TYR A 94 -7.39 24.02 -23.57
CA TYR A 94 -8.21 25.21 -23.39
C TYR A 94 -7.37 26.48 -23.55
N LEU A 95 -8.02 27.57 -23.94
CA LEU A 95 -7.44 28.91 -23.94
C LEU A 95 -7.89 29.65 -22.68
N ASP A 96 -6.95 30.25 -21.96
CA ASP A 96 -7.31 31.15 -20.86
C ASP A 96 -7.78 32.52 -21.38
N ARG A 97 -8.20 33.40 -20.46
CA ARG A 97 -8.71 34.74 -20.78
C ARG A 97 -7.66 35.64 -21.44
N GLU A 98 -6.38 35.31 -21.30
CA GLU A 98 -5.25 36.05 -21.85
C GLU A 98 -4.70 35.40 -23.12
N GLY A 99 -5.39 34.39 -23.67
CA GLY A 99 -5.05 33.72 -24.93
C GLY A 99 -3.92 32.68 -24.83
N TYR A 100 -3.53 32.29 -23.61
CA TYR A 100 -2.54 31.22 -23.41
C TYR A 100 -3.20 29.85 -23.57
N LEU A 101 -2.57 28.98 -24.36
CA LEU A 101 -3.01 27.61 -24.59
C LEU A 101 -2.49 26.69 -23.49
N PHE A 102 -3.34 25.81 -22.98
CA PHE A 102 -2.98 24.75 -22.05
C PHE A 102 -3.38 23.41 -22.67
N ILE A 103 -2.39 22.54 -22.90
CA ILE A 103 -2.60 21.20 -23.46
C ILE A 103 -2.87 20.22 -22.33
N GLN A 104 -3.93 19.42 -22.45
CA GLN A 104 -4.38 18.42 -21.47
C GLN A 104 -4.07 16.98 -21.88
N GLY A 105 -3.62 16.75 -23.11
CA GLY A 105 -3.26 15.43 -23.65
C GLY A 105 -3.92 15.17 -24.99
N ARG A 106 -3.94 13.91 -25.42
CA ARG A 106 -4.58 13.49 -26.68
C ARG A 106 -5.97 12.93 -26.46
N ILE A 107 -6.89 13.21 -27.40
CA ILE A 107 -8.26 12.66 -27.38
C ILE A 107 -8.24 11.14 -27.21
N LYS A 108 -7.31 10.44 -27.87
CA LYS A 108 -7.18 8.98 -27.80
C LYS A 108 -6.55 8.44 -26.50
N GLU A 109 -5.96 9.32 -25.70
CA GLU A 109 -5.21 8.97 -24.47
C GLU A 109 -5.93 9.45 -23.20
N ILE A 110 -7.04 10.17 -23.35
CA ILE A 110 -7.87 10.66 -22.26
C ILE A 110 -8.85 9.57 -21.86
N ILE A 111 -8.89 9.32 -20.55
CA ILE A 111 -9.88 8.44 -19.95
C ILE A 111 -11.13 9.27 -19.68
N VAL A 112 -12.22 8.94 -20.37
CA VAL A 112 -13.53 9.52 -20.10
C VAL A 112 -14.24 8.62 -19.09
N LEU A 113 -14.49 9.14 -17.90
CA LEU A 113 -15.23 8.43 -16.86
C LEU A 113 -16.73 8.45 -17.14
N SER A 114 -17.50 7.51 -16.59
CA SER A 114 -18.97 7.48 -16.70
C SER A 114 -19.64 8.76 -16.18
N SER A 115 -18.97 9.47 -15.26
CA SER A 115 -19.36 10.81 -14.79
C SER A 115 -19.23 11.93 -15.83
N GLY A 116 -18.66 11.66 -17.01
CA GLY A 116 -18.36 12.65 -18.05
C GLY A 116 -17.08 13.46 -17.81
N LYS A 117 -16.32 13.17 -16.74
CA LYS A 117 -15.04 13.82 -16.47
C LYS A 117 -13.92 13.22 -17.30
N ASN A 118 -13.06 14.09 -17.84
CA ASN A 118 -11.86 13.74 -18.57
C ASN A 118 -10.67 13.60 -17.62
N VAL A 119 -9.94 12.50 -17.73
CA VAL A 119 -8.72 12.25 -16.95
C VAL A 119 -7.56 11.99 -17.90
N SER A 120 -6.49 12.78 -17.76
CA SER A 120 -5.22 12.50 -18.43
C SER A 120 -4.48 11.38 -17.69
N ALA A 121 -4.37 10.21 -18.34
CA ALA A 121 -3.66 9.07 -17.77
C ALA A 121 -2.19 9.39 -17.48
N GLU A 122 -1.56 10.20 -18.34
CA GLU A 122 -0.17 10.62 -18.20
C GLU A 122 0.03 11.60 -17.03
N GLU A 123 -0.88 12.57 -16.85
CA GLU A 123 -0.83 13.51 -15.73
C GLU A 123 -0.91 12.76 -14.39
N VAL A 124 -1.89 11.85 -14.28
CA VAL A 124 -2.10 11.03 -13.08
C VAL A 124 -0.92 10.10 -12.85
N GLY A 125 -0.40 9.44 -13.89
CA GLY A 125 0.77 8.59 -13.80
C GLY A 125 2.01 9.34 -13.30
N HIS A 126 2.33 10.50 -13.89
CA HIS A 126 3.44 11.35 -13.45
C HIS A 126 3.29 11.82 -12.00
N TYR A 127 2.06 12.07 -11.53
CA TYR A 127 1.83 12.42 -10.14
C TYR A 127 2.24 11.28 -9.19
N TYR A 128 1.92 10.02 -9.53
CA TYR A 128 2.28 8.85 -8.73
C TYR A 128 3.77 8.50 -8.77
N LEU A 129 4.50 8.89 -9.83
CA LEU A 129 5.96 8.74 -9.91
C LEU A 129 6.74 9.56 -8.86
N LYS A 130 6.07 10.39 -8.05
CA LYS A 130 6.67 10.98 -6.85
C LYS A 130 7.03 9.93 -5.78
N ALA A 131 6.44 8.74 -5.85
CA ALA A 131 6.74 7.62 -4.95
C ALA A 131 8.03 6.91 -5.38
N PRO A 132 9.08 6.86 -4.55
CA PRO A 132 10.33 6.15 -4.89
C PRO A 132 10.17 4.64 -5.06
N SER A 133 9.05 4.06 -4.61
CA SER A 133 8.72 2.64 -4.77
C SER A 133 8.23 2.28 -6.17
N ILE A 134 7.92 3.28 -7.01
CA ILE A 134 7.36 3.10 -8.35
C ILE A 134 8.40 3.52 -9.39
N LYS A 135 8.85 2.55 -10.19
CA LYS A 135 9.76 2.79 -11.33
C LYS A 135 8.99 3.29 -12.55
N GLU A 136 7.88 2.64 -12.88
CA GLU A 136 7.00 3.02 -13.99
C GLU A 136 5.53 2.80 -13.61
N ILE A 137 4.63 3.59 -14.21
CA ILE A 137 3.19 3.44 -13.99
C ILE A 137 2.43 3.78 -15.27
N PHE A 138 1.43 2.96 -15.60
CA PHE A 138 0.46 3.22 -16.65
C PHE A 138 -0.94 3.24 -16.06
N VAL A 139 -1.67 4.36 -16.22
CA VAL A 139 -3.02 4.55 -15.69
C VAL A 139 -4.04 4.21 -16.77
N THR A 140 -5.09 3.48 -16.41
CA THR A 140 -6.18 3.07 -17.29
C THR A 140 -7.54 3.13 -16.59
N ALA A 141 -8.63 3.07 -17.34
CA ALA A 141 -9.94 2.74 -16.78
C ALA A 141 -10.08 1.23 -16.59
N ASP A 142 -10.67 0.83 -15.46
CA ASP A 142 -11.26 -0.48 -15.30
C ASP A 142 -12.66 -0.47 -15.92
N ALA A 143 -12.78 -1.14 -17.07
CA ALA A 143 -14.03 -1.22 -17.82
C ALA A 143 -15.17 -1.95 -17.06
N LYS A 144 -14.85 -2.74 -16.03
CA LYS A 144 -15.85 -3.49 -15.24
C LYS A 144 -16.34 -2.71 -14.02
N ALA A 145 -15.48 -1.88 -13.43
CA ALA A 145 -15.75 -1.23 -12.14
C ALA A 145 -15.82 0.31 -12.22
N GLU A 146 -15.76 0.88 -13.42
CA GLU A 146 -15.86 2.33 -13.69
C GLU A 146 -14.92 3.19 -12.81
N LYS A 147 -13.72 2.67 -12.54
CA LYS A 147 -12.71 3.29 -11.69
C LYS A 147 -11.39 3.42 -12.43
N LEU A 148 -10.53 4.34 -12.01
CA LEU A 148 -9.15 4.37 -12.48
C LEU A 148 -8.37 3.23 -11.83
N ALA A 149 -7.53 2.60 -12.64
CA ALA A 149 -6.62 1.55 -12.24
C ALA A 149 -5.22 1.79 -12.82
N ALA A 150 -4.24 1.03 -12.35
CA ALA A 150 -2.87 1.16 -12.83
C ALA A 150 -2.14 -0.17 -13.05
N VAL A 151 -1.22 -0.17 -14.02
CA VAL A 151 -0.15 -1.16 -14.14
C VAL A 151 1.10 -0.52 -13.59
N VAL A 152 1.66 -1.10 -12.53
CA VAL A 152 2.80 -0.53 -11.81
C VAL A 152 4.01 -1.45 -11.91
N VAL A 153 5.15 -0.87 -12.26
CA VAL A 153 6.47 -1.51 -12.18
C VAL A 153 7.14 -1.00 -10.91
N PRO A 154 7.39 -1.85 -9.90
CA PRO A 154 8.06 -1.43 -8.68
C PRO A 154 9.55 -1.16 -8.94
N ASP A 155 10.14 -0.23 -8.18
CA ASP A 155 11.59 0.01 -8.19
C ASP A 155 12.29 -0.99 -7.25
N LEU A 156 12.71 -2.14 -7.80
CA LEU A 156 13.37 -3.19 -7.01
C LEU A 156 14.69 -2.73 -6.38
N ASP A 157 15.39 -1.77 -6.98
CA ASP A 157 16.64 -1.24 -6.42
C ASP A 157 16.35 -0.37 -5.18
N PHE A 158 15.26 0.39 -5.20
CA PHE A 158 14.74 1.07 -4.02
C PHE A 158 14.40 0.07 -2.90
N PHE A 159 13.67 -1.01 -3.21
CA PHE A 159 13.29 -2.05 -2.23
C PHE A 159 14.51 -2.75 -1.61
N ARG A 160 15.49 -3.14 -2.44
CA ARG A 160 16.77 -3.69 -1.98
C ARG A 160 17.50 -2.73 -1.03
N LYS A 161 17.54 -1.44 -1.36
CA LYS A 161 18.22 -0.42 -0.55
C LYS A 161 17.58 -0.23 0.83
N ILE A 162 16.25 -0.31 0.92
CA ILE A 162 15.55 -0.15 2.21
C ILE A 162 15.37 -1.47 2.95
N GLY A 163 15.59 -2.62 2.29
CA GLY A 163 15.40 -3.95 2.84
C GLY A 163 13.93 -4.29 3.11
N GLU A 164 12.99 -3.69 2.38
CA GLU A 164 11.56 -3.97 2.49
C GLU A 164 11.19 -5.08 1.51
N THR A 165 10.44 -6.07 2.00
CA THR A 165 10.03 -7.26 1.25
C THR A 165 8.53 -7.31 1.00
N ASP A 166 7.74 -6.36 1.56
CA ASP A 166 6.31 -6.15 1.27
C ASP A 166 6.16 -5.08 0.17
N ILE A 167 6.52 -5.45 -1.06
CA ILE A 167 6.48 -4.58 -2.24
C ILE A 167 5.03 -4.13 -2.52
N TYR A 168 4.08 -5.07 -2.51
CA TYR A 168 2.68 -4.74 -2.80
C TYR A 168 2.11 -3.79 -1.76
N GLY A 169 2.32 -4.09 -0.47
CA GLY A 169 1.86 -3.24 0.62
C GLY A 169 2.48 -1.84 0.56
N LYS A 170 3.76 -1.74 0.25
CA LYS A 170 4.46 -0.45 0.13
C LYS A 170 3.98 0.38 -1.07
N VAL A 171 3.85 -0.22 -2.25
CA VAL A 171 3.32 0.47 -3.43
C VAL A 171 1.88 0.91 -3.19
N LYS A 172 1.04 0.04 -2.63
CA LYS A 172 -0.34 0.38 -2.27
C LYS A 172 -0.39 1.58 -1.32
N TRP A 173 0.42 1.56 -0.26
CA TRP A 173 0.51 2.65 0.69
C TRP A 173 0.89 3.97 0.02
N ASP A 174 1.89 3.96 -0.87
CA ASP A 174 2.33 5.16 -1.57
C ASP A 174 1.27 5.70 -2.54
N LEU A 175 0.58 4.81 -3.28
CA LEU A 175 -0.56 5.18 -4.12
C LEU A 175 -1.69 5.80 -3.30
N GLU A 176 -2.09 5.20 -2.18
CA GLU A 176 -3.18 5.73 -1.35
C GLU A 176 -2.81 7.06 -0.66
N LEU A 177 -1.56 7.21 -0.23
CA LEU A 177 -1.03 8.43 0.37
C LEU A 177 -1.02 9.58 -0.65
N LEU A 178 -0.46 9.34 -1.83
CA LEU A 178 -0.43 10.34 -2.91
C LEU A 178 -1.86 10.68 -3.39
N SER A 179 -2.76 9.70 -3.43
CA SER A 179 -4.16 9.90 -3.82
C SER A 179 -4.90 10.96 -2.98
N GLN A 180 -4.45 11.23 -1.75
CA GLN A 180 -5.06 12.27 -0.90
C GLN A 180 -4.87 13.68 -1.48
N GLY A 181 -3.81 13.90 -2.27
CA GLY A 181 -3.58 15.17 -2.96
C GLY A 181 -4.25 15.28 -4.33
N LEU A 182 -5.02 14.27 -4.74
CA LEU A 182 -5.79 14.26 -5.99
C LEU A 182 -7.29 14.37 -5.74
N GLU A 183 -7.99 14.97 -6.70
CA GLU A 183 -9.45 14.97 -6.72
C GLU A 183 -9.99 13.53 -6.78
N PRO A 184 -11.15 13.21 -6.16
CA PRO A 184 -11.63 11.84 -6.02
C PRO A 184 -11.69 11.00 -7.30
N TYR A 185 -11.98 11.64 -8.44
CA TYR A 185 -12.10 10.99 -9.74
C TYR A 185 -10.76 10.77 -10.46
N LYS A 186 -9.67 11.42 -10.02
CA LYS A 186 -8.30 11.21 -10.51
C LYS A 186 -7.55 10.12 -9.71
N ARG A 187 -8.15 9.55 -8.67
CA ARG A 187 -7.51 8.57 -7.78
C ARG A 187 -7.51 7.18 -8.41
N VAL A 188 -6.34 6.56 -8.50
CA VAL A 188 -6.19 5.14 -8.82
C VAL A 188 -6.74 4.33 -7.66
N ARG A 189 -7.76 3.50 -7.94
CA ARG A 189 -8.47 2.68 -6.95
C ARG A 189 -8.04 1.22 -6.97
N ASP A 190 -7.34 0.82 -8.00
CA ASP A 190 -6.90 -0.55 -8.21
C ASP A 190 -5.58 -0.56 -8.96
N PHE A 191 -4.77 -1.58 -8.74
CA PHE A 191 -3.52 -1.72 -9.46
C PHE A 191 -3.05 -3.16 -9.50
N ILE A 192 -2.26 -3.45 -10.52
CA ILE A 192 -1.48 -4.68 -10.62
C ILE A 192 0.00 -4.33 -10.55
N LEU A 193 0.82 -5.28 -10.09
CA LEU A 193 2.26 -5.21 -10.20
C LEU A 193 2.74 -6.10 -11.33
N ILE A 194 3.75 -5.61 -12.06
CA ILE A 194 4.49 -6.39 -13.05
C ILE A 194 5.98 -6.26 -12.75
N ASN A 195 6.73 -7.34 -12.98
CA ASN A 195 8.18 -7.37 -12.80
C ASN A 195 8.94 -6.95 -14.08
N GLU A 196 8.22 -6.77 -15.18
CA GLU A 196 8.76 -6.46 -16.50
C GLU A 196 8.55 -4.96 -16.81
N GLU A 197 9.39 -4.37 -17.67
CA GLU A 197 9.15 -2.98 -18.10
C GLU A 197 7.83 -2.85 -18.83
N LEU A 198 7.21 -1.66 -18.77
CA LEU A 198 6.01 -1.42 -19.56
C LEU A 198 6.33 -1.59 -21.06
N PRO A 199 5.40 -2.15 -21.85
CA PRO A 199 5.61 -2.32 -23.28
C PRO A 199 5.79 -0.96 -23.93
N LYS A 200 6.95 -0.71 -24.56
CA LYS A 200 7.31 0.59 -25.15
C LYS A 200 7.45 0.51 -26.67
N THR A 201 7.17 1.63 -27.33
CA THR A 201 7.52 1.87 -28.74
C THR A 201 9.04 2.08 -28.89
N ARG A 202 9.55 2.12 -30.12
CA ARG A 202 10.97 2.46 -30.39
C ARG A 202 11.37 3.84 -29.84
N LEU A 203 10.41 4.73 -29.63
CA LEU A 203 10.60 6.08 -29.09
C LEU A 203 10.44 6.13 -27.56
N GLY A 204 10.29 4.97 -26.89
CA GLY A 204 10.18 4.89 -25.43
C GLY A 204 8.79 5.16 -24.87
N LYS A 205 7.79 5.52 -25.69
CA LYS A 205 6.39 5.71 -25.23
C LYS A 205 5.71 4.38 -24.93
N VAL A 206 4.95 4.30 -23.84
CA VAL A 206 4.16 3.12 -23.48
C VAL A 206 3.12 2.82 -24.57
N LYS A 207 3.02 1.56 -24.97
CA LYS A 207 2.02 1.06 -25.91
C LYS A 207 0.71 0.84 -25.16
N ILE A 208 -0.19 1.82 -25.26
CA ILE A 208 -1.47 1.87 -24.53
C ILE A 208 -2.25 0.56 -24.63
N HIS A 209 -2.46 0.02 -25.83
CA HIS A 209 -3.25 -1.20 -26.02
C HIS A 209 -2.64 -2.43 -25.33
N GLU A 210 -1.31 -2.57 -25.36
CA GLU A 210 -0.61 -3.69 -24.70
C GLU A 210 -0.66 -3.52 -23.17
N ALA A 211 -0.45 -2.31 -22.66
CA ALA A 211 -0.53 -2.04 -21.22
C ALA A 211 -1.96 -2.17 -20.66
N GLN A 212 -2.98 -1.74 -21.40
CA GLN A 212 -4.38 -1.96 -21.06
C GLN A 212 -4.73 -3.44 -21.03
N ARG A 213 -4.23 -4.20 -22.00
CA ARG A 213 -4.41 -5.65 -22.04
C ARG A 213 -3.77 -6.34 -20.84
N LEU A 214 -2.55 -5.95 -20.46
CA LEU A 214 -1.89 -6.44 -19.24
C LEU A 214 -2.75 -6.19 -18.00
N TYR A 215 -3.33 -4.99 -17.86
CA TYR A 215 -4.28 -4.72 -16.79
C TYR A 215 -5.49 -5.64 -16.86
N GLN A 216 -6.16 -5.75 -18.00
CA GLN A 216 -7.39 -6.54 -18.14
C GLN A 216 -7.19 -8.04 -17.91
N GLU A 217 -6.06 -8.60 -18.33
CA GLU A 217 -5.71 -10.00 -18.13
C GLU A 217 -5.42 -10.30 -16.66
N ARG A 218 -4.74 -9.39 -15.95
CA ARG A 218 -4.34 -9.62 -14.55
C ARG A 218 -5.34 -9.04 -13.53
N ALA A 219 -6.22 -8.13 -13.92
CA ALA A 219 -7.19 -7.50 -13.04
C ALA A 219 -8.24 -8.50 -12.58
N GLY A 220 -8.22 -8.83 -11.29
CA GLY A 220 -9.12 -9.82 -10.69
C GLY A 220 -8.79 -11.27 -11.02
N GLN A 221 -7.68 -11.55 -11.72
CA GLN A 221 -7.20 -12.90 -11.98
C GLN A 221 -5.89 -13.14 -11.23
N ARG A 222 -5.80 -14.28 -10.53
CA ARG A 222 -4.51 -14.80 -10.05
C ARG A 222 -3.66 -15.10 -11.28
N TYR A 223 -2.47 -14.50 -11.33
CA TYR A 223 -1.33 -14.78 -12.21
C TYR A 223 -1.53 -15.89 -13.26
N GLU A 224 -1.56 -15.54 -14.55
CA GLU A 224 -1.56 -16.52 -15.64
C GLU A 224 -0.15 -17.11 -15.86
N LYS A 225 -0.14 -18.44 -15.95
CA LYS A 225 1.02 -19.33 -15.80
C LYS A 225 2.11 -19.10 -16.85
N LYS A 226 3.35 -19.02 -16.39
CA LYS A 226 4.55 -19.34 -17.16
C LYS A 226 4.81 -20.87 -17.14
N LYS A 227 5.76 -21.36 -17.95
CA LYS A 227 6.12 -22.78 -18.02
C LYS A 227 6.43 -23.31 -16.59
N PRO A 228 5.91 -24.48 -16.19
CA PRO A 228 6.17 -25.03 -14.85
C PRO A 228 7.67 -25.23 -14.62
N ALA A 229 8.17 -24.81 -13.46
CA ALA A 229 9.58 -24.91 -13.09
C ALA A 229 10.11 -26.35 -13.20
N ILE A 230 9.27 -27.34 -12.88
CA ILE A 230 9.57 -28.77 -12.99
C ILE A 230 9.88 -29.19 -14.45
N GLU A 231 9.33 -28.49 -15.44
CA GLU A 231 9.58 -28.75 -16.86
C GLU A 231 10.85 -28.06 -17.40
N GLU A 232 11.61 -27.36 -16.55
CA GLU A 232 12.88 -26.71 -16.89
C GLU A 232 14.13 -27.51 -16.49
N GLY A 233 13.96 -28.75 -16.00
CA GLY A 233 15.08 -29.64 -15.68
C GLY A 233 15.88 -29.17 -14.46
N LEU A 234 15.20 -29.05 -13.33
CA LEU A 234 15.78 -28.59 -12.06
C LEU A 234 16.78 -29.61 -11.50
N SER A 235 17.66 -29.15 -10.61
CA SER A 235 18.42 -30.05 -9.76
C SER A 235 17.48 -30.78 -8.77
N PRO A 236 17.91 -31.89 -8.15
CA PRO A 236 17.14 -32.53 -7.08
C PRO A 236 16.77 -31.58 -5.93
N VAL A 237 17.65 -30.62 -5.63
CA VAL A 237 17.40 -29.56 -4.64
C VAL A 237 16.32 -28.61 -5.14
N GLY A 238 16.40 -28.18 -6.41
CA GLY A 238 15.41 -27.31 -7.03
C GLY A 238 14.01 -27.93 -7.10
N GLU A 239 13.90 -29.22 -7.42
CA GLU A 239 12.61 -29.94 -7.42
C GLU A 239 11.98 -29.92 -6.02
N MET A 240 12.78 -30.16 -4.98
CA MET A 240 12.31 -30.13 -3.60
C MET A 240 11.90 -28.74 -3.12
N VAL A 241 12.64 -27.69 -3.51
CA VAL A 241 12.25 -26.30 -3.20
C VAL A 241 10.88 -25.99 -3.81
N VAL A 242 10.66 -26.37 -5.07
CA VAL A 242 9.37 -26.18 -5.75
C VAL A 242 8.26 -27.02 -5.09
N GLU A 243 8.57 -28.23 -4.62
CA GLU A 243 7.61 -29.06 -3.88
C GLU A 243 7.15 -28.39 -2.58
N VAL A 244 8.09 -27.85 -1.77
CA VAL A 244 7.78 -27.12 -0.54
C VAL A 244 6.95 -25.87 -0.84
N LEU A 245 7.33 -25.09 -1.86
CA LEU A 245 6.57 -23.93 -2.31
C LEU A 245 5.14 -24.31 -2.72
N ALA A 246 4.98 -25.35 -3.55
CA ALA A 246 3.70 -25.80 -4.09
C ALA A 246 2.72 -26.23 -2.99
N ARG A 247 3.22 -26.95 -1.98
CA ARG A 247 2.42 -27.35 -0.81
C ARG A 247 1.96 -26.13 -0.01
N GLN A 248 2.85 -25.16 0.20
CA GLN A 248 2.54 -24.00 1.02
C GLN A 248 1.53 -23.05 0.36
N ILE A 249 1.63 -22.85 -0.96
CA ILE A 249 0.68 -22.00 -1.70
C ILE A 249 -0.60 -22.75 -2.09
N GLY A 250 -0.60 -24.09 -2.02
CA GLY A 250 -1.71 -24.94 -2.44
C GLY A 250 -1.89 -24.99 -3.96
N ASP A 251 -0.83 -24.69 -4.72
CA ASP A 251 -0.82 -24.62 -6.18
C ASP A 251 0.52 -25.14 -6.71
N SER A 252 0.50 -26.16 -7.57
CA SER A 252 1.71 -26.75 -8.15
C SER A 252 2.24 -26.01 -9.38
N ARG A 253 1.58 -24.92 -9.78
CA ARG A 253 1.81 -24.23 -11.04
C ARG A 253 2.76 -23.04 -10.80
N ILE A 254 4.00 -23.38 -10.49
CA ILE A 254 5.07 -22.42 -10.14
C ILE A 254 6.07 -22.36 -11.30
N SER A 255 6.46 -21.16 -11.71
CA SER A 255 7.55 -20.92 -12.66
C SER A 255 8.81 -20.38 -11.97
N LEU A 256 9.96 -20.56 -12.60
CA LEU A 256 11.24 -20.11 -12.04
C LEU A 256 11.34 -18.59 -11.91
N ASP A 257 10.68 -17.86 -12.80
CA ASP A 257 10.72 -16.39 -12.81
C ASP A 257 9.57 -15.78 -11.99
N ASP A 258 8.78 -16.60 -11.30
CA ASP A 258 7.73 -16.13 -10.39
C ASP A 258 8.39 -15.41 -9.22
N HIS A 259 7.92 -14.19 -8.98
CA HIS A 259 8.26 -13.45 -7.79
C HIS A 259 7.49 -14.02 -6.58
N LEU A 260 8.20 -14.31 -5.49
CA LEU A 260 7.66 -14.95 -4.29
C LEU A 260 6.48 -14.16 -3.70
N GLU A 261 6.60 -12.84 -3.59
CA GLU A 261 5.48 -11.99 -3.16
C GLU A 261 4.48 -11.69 -4.29
N LEU A 262 4.94 -11.11 -5.41
CA LEU A 262 4.04 -10.54 -6.42
C LEU A 262 3.23 -11.59 -7.18
N ASP A 263 3.86 -12.72 -7.54
CA ASP A 263 3.24 -13.75 -8.35
C ASP A 263 2.70 -14.89 -7.48
N LEU A 264 3.44 -15.33 -6.45
CA LEU A 264 3.02 -16.42 -5.56
C LEU A 264 2.21 -15.95 -4.33
N GLY A 265 2.13 -14.64 -4.07
CA GLY A 265 1.35 -14.08 -2.97
C GLY A 265 1.92 -14.37 -1.57
N MET A 266 3.23 -14.63 -1.46
CA MET A 266 3.88 -14.84 -0.16
C MET A 266 4.09 -13.51 0.56
N ASP A 267 3.32 -13.30 1.62
CA ASP A 267 3.57 -12.21 2.58
C ASP A 267 4.81 -12.50 3.44
N SER A 268 5.29 -11.51 4.20
CA SER A 268 6.47 -11.67 5.08
C SER A 268 6.38 -12.87 6.02
N LEU A 269 5.18 -13.21 6.51
CA LEU A 269 4.94 -14.39 7.34
C LEU A 269 4.96 -15.70 6.53
N GLY A 270 4.48 -15.68 5.29
CA GLY A 270 4.61 -16.80 4.36
C GLY A 270 6.07 -17.09 4.02
N LEU A 271 6.89 -16.05 3.81
CA LEU A 271 8.32 -16.21 3.58
C LEU A 271 9.04 -16.83 4.79
N VAL A 272 8.68 -16.44 6.01
CA VAL A 272 9.21 -17.05 7.25
C VAL A 272 8.83 -18.53 7.34
N GLN A 273 7.59 -18.90 7.02
CA GLN A 273 7.15 -20.30 7.00
C GLN A 273 7.90 -21.11 5.94
N LEU A 274 8.08 -20.52 4.76
CA LEU A 274 8.84 -21.13 3.67
C LEU A 274 10.27 -21.42 4.13
N LEU A 275 10.93 -20.43 4.71
CA LEU A 275 12.28 -20.56 5.26
C LEU A 275 12.37 -21.67 6.29
N ALA A 276 11.46 -21.71 7.27
CA ALA A 276 11.46 -22.74 8.30
C ALA A 276 11.23 -24.15 7.71
N ALA A 277 10.36 -24.28 6.71
CA ALA A 277 10.15 -25.54 6.01
C ALA A 277 11.41 -25.99 5.25
N LEU A 278 12.08 -25.06 4.55
CA LEU A 278 13.33 -25.32 3.85
C LEU A 278 14.47 -25.69 4.82
N GLU A 279 14.64 -24.96 5.93
CA GLU A 279 15.60 -25.28 6.99
C GLU A 279 15.40 -26.69 7.53
N SER A 280 14.15 -27.06 7.82
CA SER A 280 13.79 -28.40 8.29
C SER A 280 14.09 -29.48 7.23
N ARG A 281 13.63 -29.26 5.99
CA ARG A 281 13.75 -30.22 4.88
C ARG A 281 15.20 -30.50 4.50
N PHE A 282 16.04 -29.47 4.52
CA PHE A 282 17.44 -29.52 4.10
C PHE A 282 18.45 -29.54 5.26
N GLN A 283 17.98 -29.52 6.52
CA GLN A 283 18.82 -29.40 7.72
C GLN A 283 19.80 -28.21 7.66
N LEU A 284 19.33 -27.09 7.11
CA LEU A 284 20.10 -25.88 6.99
C LEU A 284 19.80 -24.91 8.13
N LYS A 285 20.75 -24.02 8.40
CA LYS A 285 20.54 -22.84 9.23
C LYS A 285 20.71 -21.60 8.35
N ILE A 286 19.64 -20.85 8.18
CA ILE A 286 19.55 -19.67 7.31
C ILE A 286 19.33 -18.45 8.22
N ARG A 287 20.25 -17.48 8.17
CA ARG A 287 20.03 -16.21 8.88
C ARG A 287 19.09 -15.31 8.08
N ASP A 288 18.26 -14.53 8.78
CA ASP A 288 17.32 -13.57 8.15
C ASP A 288 18.01 -12.63 7.15
N GLU A 289 19.25 -12.19 7.43
CA GLU A 289 19.97 -11.28 6.54
C GLU A 289 20.40 -11.93 5.22
N GLU A 290 20.61 -13.25 5.21
CA GLU A 290 21.02 -14.01 4.02
C GLU A 290 19.86 -14.19 3.03
N PHE A 291 18.63 -14.13 3.53
CA PHE A 291 17.44 -14.20 2.71
C PHE A 291 17.01 -12.82 2.16
N THR A 292 17.61 -11.74 2.67
CA THR A 292 17.29 -10.37 2.22
C THR A 292 17.76 -10.19 0.77
N GLY A 293 16.80 -10.02 -0.16
CA GLY A 293 17.09 -9.79 -1.58
C GLY A 293 16.81 -10.98 -2.49
N ILE A 294 16.22 -12.06 -1.98
CA ILE A 294 15.68 -13.17 -2.76
C ILE A 294 14.24 -12.85 -3.12
N PHE A 295 13.97 -12.65 -4.40
CA PHE A 295 12.66 -12.22 -4.90
C PHE A 295 11.99 -13.26 -5.77
N THR A 296 12.74 -14.11 -6.46
CA THR A 296 12.21 -15.10 -7.41
C THR A 296 12.43 -16.54 -6.97
N VAL A 297 11.64 -17.46 -7.52
CA VAL A 297 11.82 -18.92 -7.31
C VAL A 297 13.21 -19.37 -7.75
N ARG A 298 13.72 -18.85 -8.87
CA ARG A 298 15.07 -19.13 -9.38
C ARG A 298 16.15 -18.70 -8.38
N GLU A 299 16.06 -17.48 -7.86
CA GLU A 299 17.00 -16.98 -6.84
C GLU A 299 16.94 -17.82 -5.56
N LEU A 300 15.74 -18.26 -5.15
CA LEU A 300 15.56 -19.12 -3.99
C LEU A 300 16.22 -20.50 -4.19
N ILE A 301 16.02 -21.12 -5.35
CA ILE A 301 16.65 -22.40 -5.68
C ILE A 301 18.16 -22.27 -5.64
N ASN A 302 18.71 -21.25 -6.33
CA ASN A 302 20.14 -21.00 -6.37
C ASN A 302 20.70 -20.77 -4.95
N PHE A 303 19.99 -20.02 -4.11
CA PHE A 303 20.38 -19.77 -2.73
C PHE A 303 20.50 -21.06 -1.90
N ILE A 304 19.53 -21.97 -2.02
CA ILE A 304 19.57 -23.26 -1.31
C ILE A 304 20.65 -24.16 -1.88
N GLU A 305 20.82 -24.20 -3.21
CA GLU A 305 21.88 -24.99 -3.87
C GLU A 305 23.29 -24.54 -3.45
N GLU A 306 23.53 -23.23 -3.35
CA GLU A 306 24.80 -22.66 -2.91
C GLU A 306 25.19 -23.10 -1.49
N LYS A 307 24.19 -23.37 -0.64
CA LYS A 307 24.41 -23.88 0.73
C LYS A 307 24.80 -25.35 0.78
N LYS A 308 24.74 -26.07 -0.36
CA LYS A 308 25.11 -27.49 -0.50
C LYS A 308 24.49 -28.37 0.59
N PRO A 309 23.15 -28.44 0.66
CA PRO A 309 22.47 -29.16 1.72
C PRO A 309 22.80 -30.66 1.71
N GLU A 310 22.82 -31.26 2.90
CA GLU A 310 22.93 -32.71 3.05
C GLU A 310 21.66 -33.42 2.55
N ALA A 311 21.68 -34.76 2.54
CA ALA A 311 20.58 -35.57 2.03
C ALA A 311 19.22 -35.20 2.65
N ALA A 312 18.31 -34.85 1.76
CA ALA A 312 16.91 -34.53 1.96
C ALA A 312 16.12 -35.60 2.75
N LYS A 313 15.46 -35.26 3.86
CA LYS A 313 14.62 -36.20 4.64
C LYS A 313 13.15 -36.18 4.21
N GLU A 314 12.48 -37.33 4.14
CA GLU A 314 11.01 -37.36 3.96
C GLU A 314 10.30 -36.50 5.02
N PRO A 315 9.21 -35.82 4.67
CA PRO A 315 8.57 -34.86 5.55
C PRO A 315 7.96 -35.56 6.79
N GLU A 316 8.61 -35.44 7.94
CA GLU A 316 7.94 -35.61 9.24
C GLU A 316 6.97 -34.43 9.40
N GLU A 317 5.68 -34.69 9.20
CA GLU A 317 4.54 -33.78 9.45
C GLU A 317 4.90 -32.27 9.49
N GLU A 318 4.93 -31.60 8.33
CA GLU A 318 5.16 -30.16 8.15
C GLU A 318 4.01 -29.27 8.69
N ILE A 319 3.40 -29.65 9.80
CA ILE A 319 2.38 -28.88 10.52
C ILE A 319 2.97 -28.15 11.74
N ALA A 320 4.23 -28.38 12.11
CA ALA A 320 4.82 -27.85 13.35
C ALA A 320 5.82 -26.68 13.19
N ALA A 321 5.79 -25.91 12.09
CA ALA A 321 6.70 -24.75 11.96
C ALA A 321 6.39 -23.66 13.01
N TRP A 322 5.13 -23.24 13.14
CA TRP A 322 4.77 -22.19 14.11
C TRP A 322 4.71 -22.69 15.54
N ASP A 323 4.17 -23.88 15.81
CA ASP A 323 4.14 -24.41 17.18
C ASP A 323 5.56 -24.47 17.77
N THR A 324 6.53 -25.01 17.00
CA THR A 324 7.94 -25.05 17.42
C THR A 324 8.54 -23.65 17.55
N ILE A 325 8.35 -22.78 16.55
CA ILE A 325 8.87 -21.41 16.57
C ILE A 325 8.34 -20.63 17.77
N LEU A 326 7.03 -20.67 18.02
CA LEU A 326 6.37 -19.90 19.07
C LEU A 326 6.60 -20.48 20.47
N ARG A 327 6.84 -21.79 20.60
CA ARG A 327 7.20 -22.40 21.89
C ARG A 327 8.65 -22.15 22.28
N THR A 328 9.52 -21.87 21.30
CA THR A 328 10.91 -21.50 21.54
C THR A 328 10.98 -20.16 22.26
N ASP A 329 11.68 -20.14 23.40
CA ASP A 329 11.84 -18.91 24.16
C ASP A 329 12.76 -17.92 23.42
N PRO A 330 12.43 -16.62 23.43
CA PRO A 330 13.22 -15.61 22.76
C PRO A 330 14.60 -15.43 23.42
N PRO A 331 15.59 -14.87 22.70
CA PRO A 331 16.91 -14.57 23.25
C PRO A 331 16.86 -13.76 24.56
N PRO A 332 17.63 -14.13 25.61
CA PRO A 332 17.57 -13.47 26.92
C PRO A 332 17.84 -11.96 26.90
N ASP A 333 18.70 -11.50 26.00
CA ASP A 333 19.03 -10.08 25.80
C ASP A 333 17.81 -9.28 25.35
N LEU A 334 16.94 -9.89 24.55
CA LEU A 334 15.74 -9.25 24.05
C LEU A 334 14.65 -9.17 25.14
N LEU A 335 14.55 -10.19 26.00
CA LEU A 335 13.71 -10.15 27.21
C LEU A 335 14.17 -9.08 28.21
N GLN A 336 15.49 -8.92 28.40
CA GLN A 336 16.04 -7.89 29.28
C GLN A 336 15.72 -6.47 28.79
N ARG A 337 15.75 -6.25 27.46
CA ARG A 337 15.38 -4.95 26.84
C ARG A 337 13.90 -4.60 27.00
N LEU A 338 13.03 -5.60 27.12
CA LEU A 338 11.58 -5.39 27.27
C LEU A 338 11.19 -4.89 28.68
N GLY A 339 12.10 -4.96 29.66
CA GLY A 339 11.86 -4.42 30.99
C GLY A 339 10.66 -5.05 31.68
N ILE A 340 10.48 -6.37 31.53
CA ILE A 340 9.37 -7.15 32.11
C ILE A 340 9.34 -6.98 33.66
N GLU A 341 10.45 -6.59 34.27
CA GLU A 341 10.61 -6.27 35.69
C GLU A 341 10.55 -4.77 35.98
N GLY A 342 9.42 -4.13 35.69
CA GLY A 342 9.14 -2.78 36.19
C GLY A 342 8.80 -2.82 37.68
N GLY A 343 9.76 -2.47 38.54
CA GLY A 343 9.53 -2.27 39.98
C GLY A 343 8.47 -1.20 40.29
N LEU A 344 8.06 -1.08 41.56
CA LEU A 344 6.96 -0.19 42.00
C LEU A 344 7.08 1.25 41.46
N ALA A 345 8.29 1.80 41.44
CA ALA A 345 8.55 3.16 40.94
C ALA A 345 8.24 3.34 39.44
N ALA A 346 8.56 2.33 38.61
CA ALA A 346 8.26 2.36 37.18
C ALA A 346 6.75 2.27 36.92
N ARG A 347 6.02 1.47 37.72
CA ARG A 347 4.55 1.40 37.67
C ARG A 347 3.92 2.74 38.04
N MET A 348 4.37 3.38 39.11
CA MET A 348 3.90 4.70 39.52
C MET A 348 4.16 5.78 38.45
N ALA A 349 5.35 5.78 37.84
CA ALA A 349 5.67 6.69 36.74
C ALA A 349 4.77 6.46 35.50
N THR A 350 4.52 5.21 35.14
CA THR A 350 3.64 4.80 34.02
C THR A 350 2.20 5.26 34.27
N GLN A 351 1.69 5.08 35.49
CA GLN A 351 0.35 5.54 35.88
C GLN A 351 0.23 7.08 35.87
N GLY A 352 1.24 7.79 36.38
CA GLY A 352 1.29 9.26 36.37
C GLY A 352 1.29 9.83 34.94
N LEU A 353 2.15 9.30 34.07
CA LEU A 353 2.22 9.72 32.67
C LEU A 353 0.94 9.37 31.90
N SER A 354 0.37 8.17 32.11
CA SER A 354 -0.93 7.78 31.53
C SER A 354 -2.05 8.74 31.94
N SER A 355 -2.04 9.21 33.18
CA SER A 355 -3.06 10.13 33.71
C SER A 355 -2.93 11.54 33.13
N LEU A 356 -1.70 12.02 32.91
CA LEU A 356 -1.44 13.28 32.21
C LEU A 356 -1.88 13.21 30.75
N LEU A 357 -1.46 12.14 30.05
CA LEU A 357 -1.81 11.92 28.65
C LEU A 357 -3.32 11.74 28.47
N GLY A 358 -3.97 11.02 29.39
CA GLY A 358 -5.43 10.86 29.41
C GLY A 358 -6.19 12.17 29.58
N ARG A 359 -5.71 13.06 30.45
CA ARG A 359 -6.29 14.41 30.58
C ARG A 359 -6.14 15.21 29.30
N TRP A 360 -4.98 15.14 28.67
CA TRP A 360 -4.74 15.78 27.38
C TRP A 360 -5.66 15.20 26.29
N PHE A 361 -5.83 13.87 26.22
CA PHE A 361 -6.74 13.25 25.25
C PHE A 361 -8.19 13.67 25.44
N LYS A 362 -8.68 13.71 26.69
CA LYS A 362 -10.05 14.17 26.99
C LYS A 362 -10.25 15.64 26.62
N TRP A 363 -9.26 16.48 26.85
CA TRP A 363 -9.35 17.91 26.53
C TRP A 363 -9.23 18.20 25.03
N MET A 364 -8.27 17.56 24.34
CA MET A 364 -7.96 17.84 22.93
C MET A 364 -8.93 17.14 21.95
N PHE A 365 -9.37 15.93 22.30
CA PHE A 365 -10.08 15.03 21.37
C PHE A 365 -11.42 14.52 21.90
N ASP A 366 -11.95 15.07 23.00
CA ASP A 366 -13.20 14.58 23.62
C ASP A 366 -13.24 13.03 23.70
N LEU A 367 -12.15 12.44 24.20
CA LEU A 367 -11.93 11.01 24.11
C LEU A 367 -13.00 10.23 24.92
N GLN A 368 -13.72 9.36 24.22
CA GLN A 368 -14.69 8.43 24.81
C GLN A 368 -14.25 6.99 24.62
N VAL A 369 -14.42 6.17 25.66
CA VAL A 369 -14.03 4.76 25.65
C VAL A 369 -15.23 3.89 26.03
N TYR A 370 -15.51 2.88 25.21
CA TYR A 370 -16.65 1.98 25.35
C TYR A 370 -16.21 0.53 25.36
N GLY A 371 -16.82 -0.32 26.20
CA GLY A 371 -16.58 -1.77 26.20
C GLY A 371 -15.29 -2.21 26.90
N GLY A 372 -14.46 -1.28 27.39
CA GLY A 372 -13.21 -1.61 28.07
C GLY A 372 -13.42 -2.42 29.36
N GLU A 373 -14.56 -2.24 30.02
CA GLU A 373 -14.99 -3.01 31.21
C GLU A 373 -15.19 -4.50 30.95
N ARG A 374 -15.31 -4.90 29.68
CA ARG A 374 -15.49 -6.30 29.26
C ARG A 374 -14.18 -7.06 29.19
N LEU A 375 -13.04 -6.35 29.16
CA LEU A 375 -11.73 -6.98 29.20
C LEU A 375 -11.52 -7.60 30.58
N GLN A 376 -11.56 -8.93 30.67
CA GLN A 376 -11.40 -9.68 31.91
C GLN A 376 -10.52 -10.89 31.67
N GLY A 377 -9.60 -11.20 32.59
CA GLY A 377 -8.75 -12.39 32.48
C GLY A 377 -7.31 -12.07 32.04
N GLN A 378 -6.68 -13.01 31.34
CA GLN A 378 -5.25 -13.01 31.02
C GLN A 378 -5.00 -13.56 29.61
N GLY A 379 -3.94 -13.10 28.93
CA GLY A 379 -3.50 -13.73 27.68
C GLY A 379 -4.42 -13.49 26.47
N TYR A 380 -4.76 -12.23 26.17
CA TYR A 380 -5.51 -11.87 24.95
C TYR A 380 -4.70 -10.98 24.03
N VAL A 381 -5.05 -11.04 22.74
CA VAL A 381 -4.53 -10.11 21.73
C VAL A 381 -5.60 -9.06 21.41
N ILE A 382 -5.29 -7.80 21.63
CA ILE A 382 -6.13 -6.64 21.31
C ILE A 382 -5.79 -6.19 19.88
N CYS A 383 -6.81 -6.16 19.02
CA CYS A 383 -6.69 -5.97 17.58
C CYS A 383 -7.45 -4.71 17.11
N PRO A 384 -6.89 -3.51 17.30
CA PRO A 384 -7.45 -2.25 16.81
C PRO A 384 -7.20 -2.01 15.32
N ASN A 385 -8.06 -1.23 14.65
CA ASN A 385 -7.66 -0.56 13.40
C ASN A 385 -6.55 0.46 13.65
N HIS A 386 -5.79 0.80 12.61
CA HIS A 386 -4.66 1.71 12.68
C HIS A 386 -4.75 2.81 11.63
N ALA A 387 -5.10 4.04 12.01
CA ALA A 387 -5.20 5.18 11.11
C ALA A 387 -4.30 6.37 11.50
N SER A 388 -3.78 6.39 12.73
CA SER A 388 -3.04 7.51 13.29
C SER A 388 -1.85 7.09 14.13
N PHE A 389 -0.89 8.01 14.29
CA PHE A 389 0.19 7.85 15.27
C PHE A 389 -0.32 7.82 16.73
N LEU A 390 -1.52 8.36 16.98
CA LEU A 390 -2.12 8.38 18.32
C LEU A 390 -2.58 7.00 18.78
N ASP A 391 -2.87 6.08 17.86
CA ASP A 391 -3.63 4.86 18.15
C ASP A 391 -3.01 3.98 19.23
N GLY A 392 -1.69 3.77 19.20
CA GLY A 392 -1.00 2.98 20.23
C GLY A 392 -1.14 3.59 21.64
N PHE A 393 -1.09 4.92 21.73
CA PHE A 393 -1.27 5.64 22.99
C PHE A 393 -2.73 5.68 23.43
N LEU A 394 -3.66 5.78 22.49
CA LEU A 394 -5.10 5.72 22.76
C LEU A 394 -5.47 4.37 23.36
N ILE A 395 -4.98 3.26 22.80
CA ILE A 395 -5.21 1.92 23.35
C ILE A 395 -4.58 1.76 24.73
N ALA A 396 -3.33 2.19 24.91
CA ALA A 396 -2.68 2.10 26.21
C ALA A 396 -3.43 2.88 27.30
N TYR A 397 -4.03 4.02 26.97
CA TYR A 397 -4.90 4.73 27.89
C TYR A 397 -6.26 4.06 28.08
N ALA A 398 -6.89 3.61 26.98
CA ALA A 398 -8.26 3.08 26.97
C ALA A 398 -8.40 1.71 27.64
N VAL A 399 -7.32 0.92 27.71
CA VAL A 399 -7.28 -0.32 28.50
C VAL A 399 -7.44 0.00 30.00
N PRO A 400 -8.28 -0.76 30.74
CA PRO A 400 -8.49 -0.56 32.18
C PRO A 400 -7.19 -0.57 32.99
N GLY A 401 -7.13 0.28 34.02
CA GLY A 401 -5.94 0.48 34.85
C GLY A 401 -5.24 -0.81 35.31
N PRO A 402 -5.95 -1.81 35.88
CA PRO A 402 -5.33 -3.07 36.34
C PRO A 402 -4.69 -3.91 35.23
N LEU A 403 -5.13 -3.74 33.98
CA LEU A 403 -4.64 -4.47 32.82
C LEU A 403 -3.54 -3.72 32.07
N ARG A 404 -3.46 -2.39 32.23
CA ARG A 404 -2.49 -1.54 31.54
C ARG A 404 -1.03 -1.93 31.81
N ASP A 405 -0.71 -2.29 33.05
CA ASP A 405 0.65 -2.71 33.43
C ASP A 405 1.06 -4.07 32.83
N ARG A 406 0.11 -4.78 32.23
CA ARG A 406 0.30 -6.07 31.55
C ARG A 406 0.22 -5.95 30.03
N LEU A 407 -0.01 -4.75 29.51
CA LEU A 407 -0.14 -4.49 28.08
C LEU A 407 1.23 -4.26 27.46
N PHE A 408 1.52 -5.07 26.43
CA PHE A 408 2.61 -4.87 25.50
C PHE A 408 2.02 -4.50 24.15
N SER A 409 2.74 -3.72 23.35
CA SER A 409 2.31 -3.36 22.00
C SER A 409 3.33 -3.83 20.99
N MET A 410 2.90 -4.24 19.80
CA MET A 410 3.82 -4.53 18.70
C MET A 410 3.97 -3.27 17.83
N GLY A 411 5.20 -2.86 17.49
CA GLY A 411 5.40 -1.61 16.74
C GLY A 411 6.74 -1.52 16.00
N TYR A 412 6.78 -0.64 14.99
CA TYR A 412 7.90 -0.54 14.06
C TYR A 412 9.19 0.00 14.70
N SER A 413 10.31 -0.65 14.42
CA SER A 413 11.64 -0.40 15.01
C SER A 413 12.19 1.02 14.80
N ARG A 414 11.89 1.70 13.68
CA ARG A 414 12.44 3.05 13.43
C ARG A 414 11.85 4.15 14.31
N TYR A 415 10.70 3.93 14.96
CA TYR A 415 10.13 4.93 15.85
C TYR A 415 10.99 5.18 17.10
N PHE A 416 11.87 4.23 17.46
CA PHE A 416 12.77 4.36 18.61
C PHE A 416 13.97 5.28 18.35
N ASP A 417 14.19 5.74 17.12
CA ASP A 417 15.27 6.68 16.78
C ASP A 417 14.96 8.11 17.26
N ILE A 418 13.68 8.45 17.42
CA ILE A 418 13.24 9.77 17.89
C ILE A 418 13.27 9.80 19.44
N PRO A 419 14.08 10.66 20.10
CA PRO A 419 14.28 10.63 21.55
C PRO A 419 13.00 10.79 22.39
N VAL A 420 12.07 11.64 21.95
CA VAL A 420 10.78 11.85 22.62
C VAL A 420 9.90 10.60 22.53
N VAL A 421 9.84 9.99 21.35
CA VAL A 421 9.07 8.75 21.11
C VAL A 421 9.68 7.59 21.89
N ARG A 422 11.01 7.48 21.98
CA ARG A 422 11.72 6.48 22.80
C ARG A 422 11.35 6.54 24.28
N ASN A 423 11.09 7.73 24.82
CA ASN A 423 10.67 7.87 26.22
C ASN A 423 9.18 7.61 26.41
N LEU A 424 8.34 8.00 25.45
CA LEU A 424 6.91 7.70 25.46
C LEU A 424 6.62 6.21 25.16
N SER A 425 7.46 5.52 24.39
CA SER A 425 7.31 4.11 24.04
C SER A 425 7.49 3.19 25.24
N LYS A 426 8.19 3.65 26.30
CA LYS A 426 8.27 2.95 27.60
C LYS A 426 6.90 2.84 28.28
N LEU A 427 5.97 3.76 27.99
CA LEU A 427 4.60 3.76 28.51
C LEU A 427 3.76 2.61 27.94
N ILE A 428 3.99 2.25 26.68
CA ILE A 428 3.19 1.29 25.91
C ILE A 428 3.91 -0.05 25.67
N ARG A 429 5.11 -0.22 26.26
CA ARG A 429 5.98 -1.40 26.21
C ARG A 429 6.03 -2.05 24.83
N VAL A 430 6.56 -1.29 23.87
CA VAL A 430 6.61 -1.71 22.48
C VAL A 430 7.65 -2.82 22.27
N ILE A 431 7.21 -3.95 21.72
CA ILE A 431 8.05 -4.97 21.11
C ILE A 431 8.45 -4.45 19.72
N PRO A 432 9.74 -4.18 19.47
CA PRO A 432 10.20 -3.73 18.17
C PRO A 432 10.02 -4.83 17.14
N VAL A 433 9.39 -4.50 16.03
CA VAL A 433 9.23 -5.39 14.87
C VAL A 433 9.69 -4.64 13.63
N ASP A 434 10.48 -5.30 12.79
CA ASP A 434 10.71 -4.85 11.43
C ASP A 434 9.82 -5.70 10.51
N SER A 435 9.14 -5.08 9.55
CA SER A 435 8.21 -5.77 8.64
C SER A 435 8.89 -6.89 7.85
N SER A 436 10.20 -6.80 7.66
CA SER A 436 11.01 -7.72 6.87
C SER A 436 12.17 -8.39 7.63
N ARG A 437 12.48 -7.97 8.88
CA ARG A 437 13.60 -8.49 9.68
C ARG A 437 13.15 -8.87 11.08
N ASN A 438 13.63 -10.00 11.61
CA ASN A 438 13.35 -10.45 12.99
C ASN A 438 11.86 -10.71 13.29
N VAL A 439 11.03 -11.01 12.27
CA VAL A 439 9.60 -11.33 12.47
C VAL A 439 9.45 -12.55 13.38
N VAL A 440 10.34 -13.54 13.24
CA VAL A 440 10.40 -14.73 14.10
C VAL A 440 10.63 -14.34 15.57
N ALA A 441 11.65 -13.53 15.84
CA ALA A 441 11.94 -13.08 17.21
C ALA A 441 10.78 -12.27 17.81
N ALA A 442 10.14 -11.40 17.02
CA ALA A 442 8.96 -10.67 17.46
C ALA A 442 7.78 -11.58 17.82
N MET A 443 7.54 -12.61 17.01
CA MET A 443 6.50 -13.62 17.25
C MET A 443 6.82 -14.49 18.47
N GLN A 444 8.08 -14.87 18.68
CA GLN A 444 8.56 -15.58 19.87
C GLN A 444 8.33 -14.78 21.16
N VAL A 445 8.63 -13.47 21.12
CA VAL A 445 8.35 -12.58 22.24
C VAL A 445 6.86 -12.46 22.50
N ALA A 446 6.07 -12.23 21.45
CA ALA A 446 4.62 -12.18 21.54
C ALA A 446 4.07 -13.46 22.20
N SER A 447 4.53 -14.62 21.75
CA SER A 447 4.18 -15.90 22.34
C SER A 447 4.61 -16.01 23.80
N TYR A 448 5.86 -15.66 24.12
CA TYR A 448 6.38 -15.69 25.50
C TYR A 448 5.52 -14.85 26.44
N ILE A 449 5.18 -13.61 26.08
CA ILE A 449 4.38 -12.75 26.96
C ILE A 449 2.93 -13.25 27.10
N LEU A 450 2.33 -13.78 26.03
CA LEU A 450 0.97 -14.32 26.04
C LEU A 450 0.87 -15.58 26.91
N ARG A 451 1.84 -16.50 26.79
CA ARG A 451 1.97 -17.68 27.65
C ARG A 451 2.14 -17.32 29.13
N ASN A 452 2.75 -16.17 29.42
CA ASN A 452 2.87 -15.60 30.77
C ASN A 452 1.68 -14.71 31.18
N GLY A 453 0.54 -14.85 30.50
CA GLY A 453 -0.72 -14.17 30.81
C GLY A 453 -0.74 -12.67 30.54
N GLN A 454 0.27 -12.11 29.86
CA GLN A 454 0.27 -10.68 29.49
C GLN A 454 -0.70 -10.42 28.32
N LEU A 455 -0.98 -9.15 28.07
CA LEU A 455 -1.82 -8.70 26.96
C LEU A 455 -0.94 -8.18 25.84
N LEU A 456 -1.33 -8.42 24.60
CA LEU A 456 -0.63 -7.94 23.42
C LEU A 456 -1.56 -7.08 22.56
N CYS A 457 -1.19 -5.83 22.29
CA CYS A 457 -1.82 -5.01 21.27
C CYS A 457 -1.10 -5.22 19.93
N VAL A 458 -1.82 -5.71 18.92
CA VAL A 458 -1.32 -5.85 17.55
C VAL A 458 -2.25 -5.05 16.64
N PHE A 459 -1.70 -4.08 15.91
CA PHE A 459 -2.39 -3.45 14.80
C PHE A 459 -2.34 -4.41 13.60
N PRO A 460 -3.41 -5.15 13.30
CA PRO A 460 -3.36 -6.24 12.35
C PRO A 460 -3.18 -5.74 10.91
N GLU A 461 -3.40 -4.45 10.63
CA GLU A 461 -3.08 -3.83 9.33
C GLU A 461 -1.57 -3.78 9.05
N GLY A 462 -0.72 -3.82 10.07
CA GLY A 462 0.75 -3.77 9.97
C GLY A 462 1.34 -2.41 9.59
N ALA A 463 0.56 -1.54 8.95
CA ALA A 463 0.85 -0.14 8.72
C ALA A 463 -0.33 0.71 9.21
N ARG A 464 -0.12 2.03 9.34
CA ARG A 464 -1.24 2.97 9.48
C ARG A 464 -2.10 2.90 8.21
N SER A 465 -3.28 3.47 8.24
CA SER A 465 -4.13 3.69 7.07
C SER A 465 -3.91 5.12 6.55
N PRO A 466 -3.58 5.30 5.26
CA PRO A 466 -3.34 6.63 4.69
C PRO A 466 -4.65 7.32 4.32
N SER A 467 -5.73 6.56 4.16
CA SER A 467 -7.09 7.02 3.85
C SER A 467 -8.02 7.06 5.07
N GLY A 468 -7.63 6.43 6.18
CA GLY A 468 -8.48 6.23 7.36
C GLY A 468 -9.42 5.02 7.25
N GLU A 469 -9.50 4.37 6.10
CA GLU A 469 -10.25 3.13 5.93
C GLU A 469 -9.48 1.91 6.47
N VAL A 470 -10.20 0.95 7.04
CA VAL A 470 -9.59 -0.27 7.58
C VAL A 470 -9.10 -1.16 6.43
N GLY A 471 -7.78 -1.30 6.37
CA GLY A 471 -7.07 -2.09 5.36
C GLY A 471 -7.24 -3.60 5.52
N ARG A 472 -6.39 -4.34 4.81
CA ARG A 472 -6.31 -5.80 4.92
C ARG A 472 -5.54 -6.17 6.18
N PHE A 473 -6.04 -7.15 6.92
CA PHE A 473 -5.34 -7.65 8.10
C PHE A 473 -4.29 -8.69 7.70
N LYS A 474 -3.13 -8.65 8.36
CA LYS A 474 -2.04 -9.63 8.29
C LYS A 474 -2.35 -10.80 9.23
N LYS A 475 -1.73 -11.95 8.95
CA LYS A 475 -2.03 -13.24 9.60
C LYS A 475 -1.49 -13.39 11.03
N GLY A 476 -0.60 -12.51 11.49
CA GLY A 476 0.16 -12.70 12.74
C GLY A 476 -0.72 -12.91 13.99
N ALA A 477 -1.76 -12.08 14.17
CA ALA A 477 -2.69 -12.24 15.29
C ALA A 477 -3.48 -13.55 15.21
N ALA A 478 -3.89 -13.96 14.01
CA ALA A 478 -4.61 -15.22 13.79
C ALA A 478 -3.74 -16.45 14.09
N ILE A 479 -2.46 -16.41 13.71
CA ILE A 479 -1.47 -17.46 14.02
C ILE A 479 -1.30 -17.55 15.54
N LEU A 480 -1.04 -16.45 16.24
CA LEU A 480 -0.91 -16.45 17.71
C LEU A 480 -2.16 -17.01 18.40
N ALA A 481 -3.35 -16.62 17.94
CA ALA A 481 -4.62 -17.09 18.52
C ALA A 481 -4.82 -18.60 18.36
N LYS A 482 -4.54 -19.14 17.16
CA LYS A 482 -4.68 -20.57 16.88
C LYS A 482 -3.66 -21.39 17.66
N GLU A 483 -2.38 -21.04 17.56
CA GLU A 483 -1.29 -21.87 18.10
C GLU A 483 -1.23 -21.82 19.63
N LEU A 484 -1.61 -20.70 20.25
CA LEU A 484 -1.56 -20.52 21.70
C LEU A 484 -2.93 -20.68 22.38
N GLY A 485 -4.01 -20.81 21.61
CA GLY A 485 -5.39 -20.85 22.13
C GLY A 485 -5.83 -19.55 22.82
N VAL A 486 -5.20 -18.42 22.49
CA VAL A 486 -5.52 -17.11 23.07
C VAL A 486 -6.68 -16.46 22.32
N LYS A 487 -7.50 -15.67 23.04
CA LYS A 487 -8.62 -14.97 22.40
C LYS A 487 -8.18 -13.66 21.74
N LEU A 488 -8.93 -13.26 20.72
CA LEU A 488 -8.76 -12.01 20.00
C LEU A 488 -9.85 -11.01 20.41
N VAL A 489 -9.48 -9.77 20.68
CA VAL A 489 -10.41 -8.68 21.01
C VAL A 489 -10.36 -7.63 19.89
N PRO A 490 -11.39 -7.55 19.03
CA PRO A 490 -11.49 -6.50 18.02
C PRO A 490 -11.71 -5.15 18.70
N VAL A 491 -11.04 -4.11 18.20
CA VAL A 491 -11.20 -2.74 18.67
C VAL A 491 -11.36 -1.82 17.48
N TYR A 492 -12.22 -0.81 17.60
CA TYR A 492 -12.33 0.25 16.60
C TYR A 492 -12.06 1.61 17.23
N ILE A 493 -11.11 2.33 16.64
CA ILE A 493 -10.71 3.68 16.94
C ILE A 493 -11.29 4.56 15.84
N GLN A 494 -12.28 5.36 16.22
CA GLN A 494 -12.97 6.30 15.35
C GLN A 494 -12.45 7.73 15.60
N GLY A 495 -12.24 8.51 14.54
CA GLY A 495 -11.82 9.91 14.65
C GLY A 495 -10.31 10.15 14.73
N SER A 496 -9.49 9.09 14.89
CA SER A 496 -8.04 9.26 15.02
C SER A 496 -7.37 9.67 13.71
N TYR A 497 -7.91 9.23 12.56
CA TYR A 497 -7.46 9.67 11.24
C TYR A 497 -7.62 11.17 11.08
N GLU A 498 -8.81 11.70 11.36
CA GLU A 498 -9.13 13.13 11.25
C GLU A 498 -8.31 13.97 12.25
N ALA A 499 -8.05 13.41 13.44
CA ALA A 499 -7.21 14.04 14.45
C ALA A 499 -5.75 14.16 14.01
N TRP A 500 -5.15 13.11 13.44
CA TRP A 500 -3.76 13.14 13.01
C TRP A 500 -3.46 12.14 11.89
N PRO A 501 -3.74 12.52 10.62
CA PRO A 501 -3.57 11.63 9.47
C PRO A 501 -2.09 11.48 9.08
N ALA A 502 -1.80 10.44 8.30
CA ALA A 502 -0.45 10.23 7.74
C ALA A 502 -0.02 11.44 6.89
N GLY A 503 1.13 12.03 7.21
CA GLY A 503 1.69 13.20 6.51
C GLY A 503 1.42 14.55 7.18
N ALA A 504 0.52 14.64 8.17
CA ALA A 504 0.31 15.86 8.93
C ALA A 504 1.41 16.07 9.99
N THR A 505 1.89 17.31 10.13
CA THR A 505 2.98 17.66 11.06
C THR A 505 2.54 17.67 12.51
N LEU A 506 1.31 18.09 12.80
CA LEU A 506 0.75 18.20 14.15
C LEU A 506 -0.71 17.71 14.19
N PRO A 507 -1.16 17.17 15.34
CA PRO A 507 -2.54 16.77 15.54
C PRO A 507 -3.49 17.98 15.59
N ARG A 508 -4.73 17.76 15.20
CA ARG A 508 -5.84 18.73 15.25
C ARG A 508 -6.94 18.20 16.17
N SER A 509 -7.72 19.09 16.76
CA SER A 509 -8.83 18.70 17.62
C SER A 509 -9.91 18.03 16.78
N HIS A 510 -10.24 16.80 17.14
CA HIS A 510 -11.32 16.03 16.54
C HIS A 510 -11.81 14.99 17.58
N PRO A 511 -13.13 14.79 17.76
CA PRO A 511 -13.65 13.77 18.67
C PRO A 511 -13.09 12.37 18.34
N ILE A 512 -12.64 11.63 19.36
CA ILE A 512 -12.14 10.27 19.22
C ILE A 512 -12.95 9.31 20.09
N GLN A 513 -13.34 8.17 19.51
CA GLN A 513 -13.99 7.08 20.24
C GLN A 513 -13.17 5.80 20.11
N VAL A 514 -12.94 5.12 21.22
CA VAL A 514 -12.33 3.79 21.26
C VAL A 514 -13.38 2.78 21.73
N VAL A 515 -13.73 1.83 20.87
CA VAL A 515 -14.76 0.83 21.16
C VAL A 515 -14.14 -0.56 21.19
N PHE A 516 -14.19 -1.21 22.35
CA PHE A 516 -13.78 -2.60 22.52
C PHE A 516 -14.94 -3.55 22.23
N GLY A 517 -14.71 -4.53 21.37
CA GLY A 517 -15.62 -5.64 21.12
C GLY A 517 -15.57 -6.70 22.22
N ARG A 518 -16.35 -7.79 22.03
CA ARG A 518 -16.24 -8.98 22.89
C ARG A 518 -15.00 -9.78 22.55
N GLU A 519 -14.55 -10.63 23.45
CA GLU A 519 -13.52 -11.62 23.16
C GLU A 519 -14.04 -12.68 22.18
N HIS A 520 -13.19 -13.10 21.24
CA HIS A 520 -13.49 -14.16 20.28
C HIS A 520 -12.42 -15.26 20.30
N SER A 521 -12.85 -16.52 20.20
CA SER A 521 -11.93 -17.62 19.89
C SER A 521 -11.55 -17.59 18.40
N TRP A 522 -10.45 -18.26 18.04
CA TRP A 522 -10.05 -18.34 16.63
C TRP A 522 -11.07 -19.14 15.80
N GLU A 523 -11.75 -20.14 16.39
CA GLU A 523 -12.81 -20.92 15.72
C GLU A 523 -14.04 -20.07 15.41
N GLU A 524 -14.45 -19.19 16.33
CA GLU A 524 -15.56 -18.25 16.09
C GLU A 524 -15.25 -17.31 14.91
N LEU A 525 -14.02 -16.78 14.85
CA LEU A 525 -13.58 -15.89 13.79
C LEU A 525 -13.39 -16.63 12.47
N LYS A 526 -12.87 -17.86 12.49
CA LYS A 526 -12.81 -18.74 11.32
C LYS A 526 -14.20 -18.93 10.71
N ALA A 527 -15.18 -19.32 11.52
CA ALA A 527 -16.55 -19.53 11.05
C ALA A 527 -17.12 -18.27 10.41
N ARG A 528 -16.81 -17.09 10.95
CA ARG A 528 -17.23 -15.81 10.39
C ARG A 528 -16.51 -15.46 9.09
N GLY A 529 -15.20 -15.69 9.00
CA GLY A 529 -14.44 -15.45 7.77
C GLY A 529 -14.85 -16.36 6.62
N LEU A 530 -15.22 -17.61 6.90
CA LEU A 530 -15.74 -18.54 5.89
C LEU A 530 -17.11 -18.12 5.34
N GLN A 531 -17.87 -17.28 6.05
CA GLN A 531 -19.09 -16.67 5.49
C GLN A 531 -18.76 -15.57 4.47
N VAL A 532 -17.59 -14.93 4.58
CA VAL A 532 -17.11 -13.91 3.65
C VAL A 532 -16.44 -14.56 2.44
N ASP A 533 -15.57 -15.53 2.68
CA ASP A 533 -14.86 -16.29 1.66
C ASP A 533 -14.83 -17.80 2.03
N PRO A 534 -15.74 -18.61 1.46
CA PRO A 534 -15.79 -20.05 1.71
C PRO A 534 -14.52 -20.82 1.28
N GLY A 535 -13.71 -20.25 0.38
CA GLY A 535 -12.48 -20.86 -0.12
C GLY A 535 -11.23 -20.46 0.66
N ALA A 536 -11.36 -19.61 1.68
CA ALA A 536 -10.22 -19.13 2.45
C ALA A 536 -9.57 -20.27 3.25
N SER A 537 -8.23 -20.30 3.23
CA SER A 537 -7.47 -21.15 4.16
C SER A 537 -7.80 -20.78 5.61
N GLU A 538 -7.59 -21.71 6.54
CA GLU A 538 -8.00 -21.55 7.93
C GLU A 538 -7.55 -20.23 8.58
N ILE A 539 -6.25 -19.91 8.50
CA ILE A 539 -5.68 -18.67 9.05
C ILE A 539 -6.23 -17.42 8.33
N ASN A 540 -6.45 -17.50 7.02
CA ASN A 540 -7.04 -16.40 6.25
C ASN A 540 -8.49 -16.16 6.68
N ALA A 541 -9.27 -17.22 6.90
CA ALA A 541 -10.63 -17.11 7.42
C ALA A 541 -10.66 -16.44 8.81
N VAL A 542 -9.79 -16.84 9.74
CA VAL A 542 -9.67 -16.15 11.05
C VAL A 542 -9.38 -14.65 10.87
N THR A 543 -8.45 -14.33 9.97
CA THR A 543 -8.03 -12.95 9.68
C THR A 543 -9.17 -12.11 9.08
N LEU A 544 -9.94 -12.67 8.15
CA LEU A 544 -11.12 -12.04 7.56
C LEU A 544 -12.22 -11.83 8.61
N GLY A 545 -12.51 -12.85 9.43
CA GLY A 545 -13.49 -12.76 10.50
C GLY A 545 -13.14 -11.67 11.53
N LEU A 546 -11.86 -11.56 11.89
CA LEU A 546 -11.36 -10.51 12.78
C LEU A 546 -11.59 -9.11 12.20
N ARG A 547 -11.28 -8.93 10.91
CA ARG A 547 -11.50 -7.67 10.21
C ARG A 547 -12.98 -7.27 10.20
N GLU A 548 -13.87 -8.21 9.93
CA GLU A 548 -15.31 -7.97 9.94
C GLU A 548 -15.83 -7.58 11.34
N GLU A 549 -15.31 -8.21 12.40
CA GLU A 549 -15.69 -7.80 13.76
C GLU A 549 -15.17 -6.40 14.11
N VAL A 550 -13.95 -6.04 13.70
CA VAL A 550 -13.46 -4.65 13.85
C VAL A 550 -14.37 -3.67 13.10
N LEU A 551 -14.71 -3.97 11.84
CA LEU A 551 -15.61 -3.12 11.06
C LEU A 551 -17.02 -3.02 11.65
N ARG A 552 -17.53 -4.07 12.28
CA ARG A 552 -18.84 -4.07 12.94
C ARG A 552 -18.91 -3.08 14.10
N LEU A 553 -17.78 -2.76 14.72
CA LEU A 553 -17.70 -1.77 15.80
C LEU A 553 -17.74 -0.33 15.27
N LYS A 554 -17.55 -0.11 13.96
CA LYS A 554 -17.65 1.21 13.33
C LYS A 554 -19.06 1.77 13.53
N GLY A 555 -19.17 2.93 14.18
CA GLY A 555 -20.47 3.57 14.46
C GLY A 555 -21.29 2.93 15.58
N SER A 556 -20.73 1.96 16.33
CA SER A 556 -21.37 1.39 17.52
C SER A 556 -21.17 2.24 18.80
N GLY A 557 -20.29 3.24 18.74
CA GLY A 557 -20.22 4.32 19.74
C GLY A 557 -21.34 5.35 19.50
N GLN A 558 -21.75 6.07 20.56
CA GLN A 558 -22.76 7.12 20.43
C GLN A 558 -22.23 8.26 19.54
N TRP A 559 -22.68 8.33 18.29
CA TRP A 559 -22.74 9.59 17.56
C TRP A 559 -24.19 10.08 17.56
N SER A 560 -24.58 10.70 18.67
CA SER A 560 -25.71 11.64 18.72
C SER A 560 -25.16 12.87 19.43
N VAL A 561 -25.05 14.05 18.80
CA VAL A 561 -26.15 15.00 18.58
C VAL A 561 -25.86 15.96 17.40
N ALA A 562 -26.86 16.09 16.52
CA ALA A 562 -27.38 17.25 15.76
C ALA A 562 -26.49 18.30 15.03
N SER A 563 -26.88 18.50 13.76
CA SER A 563 -27.05 19.78 13.04
C SER A 563 -25.87 20.76 12.89
N GLY A 564 -25.34 20.81 11.68
CA GLY A 564 -24.54 21.92 11.14
C GLY A 564 -25.09 22.47 9.82
N GLN A 565 -26.40 22.39 9.56
CA GLN A 565 -27.05 23.30 8.61
C GLN A 565 -27.32 24.61 9.34
N LYS A 566 -26.44 25.60 9.20
CA LYS A 566 -26.85 27.00 9.33
C LYS A 566 -27.70 27.32 8.10
N LYS A 567 -29.02 27.32 8.29
CA LYS A 567 -29.87 28.33 7.64
C LYS A 567 -29.68 29.60 8.45
N ASP A 568 -28.97 30.54 7.87
CA ASP A 568 -29.39 31.94 7.64
C ASP A 568 -28.38 32.61 6.72
#